data_AF-A0ABD5W535-F1
#
_entry.id   AF-A0ABD5W535-F1
#
_cell.length_a   1.000
_cell.length_b   1.000
_cell.length_c   1.000
_cell.angle_alpha   90.00
_cell.angle_beta   90.00
_cell.angle_gamma   90.00
#
_symmetry.space_group_name_H-M   'P 1'
#
loop_
_entity.id
_entity.type
_entity.pdbx_description
1 polymer ?
#
loop_
_entity_poly.entity_id
_entity_poly.type
_entity_poly.pdbx_seq_one_letter_code
_entity_poly.pdbx_strand_id
1 'polypeptide(L)'
;MSDGDSGGLERRSAEDIEATVQSIKKMLLVGGVFAVIGYLLAGSALFFELTEFHPILEDFFATHTEHSLAGGGPERASDALNSDLAELHSWPSTLLWLKLGGVAHILLGIFVAPAAIVRALP
;
A
#
# COMPACT_ATOMS: atom_id res chain seq x y z
N MET A 1 2.13 -51.65 -25.06
CA MET A 1 2.38 -50.56 -26.01
C MET A 1 1.98 -49.27 -25.32
N SER A 2 2.91 -48.32 -25.25
CA SER A 2 2.74 -47.04 -24.56
C SER A 2 2.18 -46.04 -25.57
N ASP A 3 0.87 -45.79 -25.54
CA ASP A 3 0.29 -44.68 -26.29
C ASP A 3 0.28 -43.47 -25.37
N GLY A 4 1.14 -42.52 -25.72
CA GLY A 4 1.43 -41.34 -24.92
C GLY A 4 0.20 -40.50 -24.69
N ASP A 5 -0.06 -40.24 -23.41
CA ASP A 5 -0.83 -39.12 -22.90
C ASP A 5 -0.15 -37.80 -23.33
N SER A 6 -0.29 -37.45 -24.61
CA SER A 6 0.04 -36.11 -25.07
C SER A 6 -1.07 -35.21 -24.56
N GLY A 7 -0.86 -34.60 -23.40
CA GLY A 7 -1.73 -33.58 -22.83
C GLY A 7 -2.16 -32.61 -23.93
N GLY A 8 -3.38 -32.83 -24.43
CA GLY A 8 -3.87 -32.21 -25.65
C GLY A 8 -4.12 -30.74 -25.37
N LEU A 9 -3.20 -29.88 -25.79
CA LEU A 9 -3.46 -28.46 -25.93
C LEU A 9 -4.42 -28.29 -27.11
N GLU A 10 -5.71 -28.53 -26.87
CA GLU A 10 -6.75 -28.29 -27.85
C GLU A 10 -6.74 -26.79 -28.19
N ARG A 11 -6.50 -26.48 -29.47
CA ARG A 11 -6.35 -25.10 -29.93
C ARG A 11 -7.70 -24.40 -29.81
N ARG A 12 -7.84 -23.51 -28.82
CA ARG A 12 -9.03 -22.67 -28.67
C ARG A 12 -9.29 -21.84 -29.92
N SER A 13 -10.57 -21.61 -30.23
CA SER A 13 -10.97 -20.77 -31.37
C SER A 13 -10.44 -19.34 -31.20
N ALA A 14 -10.20 -18.65 -32.31
CA ALA A 14 -9.72 -17.27 -32.28
C ALA A 14 -10.69 -16.33 -31.54
N GLU A 15 -12.00 -16.56 -31.71
CA GLU A 15 -13.06 -15.79 -31.05
C GLU A 15 -13.04 -15.95 -29.52
N ASP A 16 -12.80 -17.17 -29.03
CA ASP A 16 -12.71 -17.45 -27.59
C ASP A 16 -11.46 -16.82 -26.95
N ILE A 17 -10.35 -16.79 -27.71
CA ILE A 17 -9.12 -16.12 -27.30
C ILE A 17 -9.35 -14.60 -27.23
N GLU A 18 -9.97 -14.02 -28.27
CA GLU A 18 -10.22 -12.59 -28.33
C GLU A 18 -11.18 -12.10 -27.24
N ALA A 19 -12.25 -12.86 -26.96
CA ALA A 19 -13.16 -12.58 -25.86
C ALA A 19 -12.45 -12.60 -24.49
N THR A 20 -11.54 -13.57 -24.30
CA THR A 20 -10.73 -13.67 -23.08
C THR A 20 -9.79 -12.46 -22.96
N VAL A 21 -9.11 -12.08 -24.04
CA VAL A 21 -8.21 -10.92 -24.08
C VAL A 21 -8.95 -9.61 -23.78
N GLN A 22 -10.15 -9.41 -24.33
CA GLN A 22 -10.97 -8.23 -24.03
C GLN A 22 -11.39 -8.16 -22.55
N SER A 23 -11.75 -9.30 -21.96
CA SER A 23 -12.05 -9.39 -20.52
C SER A 23 -10.85 -9.00 -19.68
N ILE A 24 -9.67 -9.54 -20.00
CA ILE A 24 -8.42 -9.22 -19.30
C ILE A 24 -8.06 -7.74 -19.46
N LYS A 25 -8.24 -7.14 -20.65
CA LYS A 25 -8.02 -5.71 -20.89
C LYS A 25 -8.92 -4.83 -20.00
N LYS A 26 -10.20 -5.19 -19.83
CA LYS A 26 -11.12 -4.46 -18.93
C LYS A 26 -10.69 -4.58 -17.47
N MET A 27 -10.33 -5.79 -17.02
CA MET A 27 -9.83 -6.02 -15.66
C MET A 27 -8.55 -5.22 -15.40
N LEU A 28 -7.64 -5.17 -16.38
CA LEU A 28 -6.40 -4.41 -16.33
C LEU A 28 -6.63 -2.90 -16.18
N LEU A 29 -7.60 -2.36 -16.92
CA LEU A 29 -7.93 -0.94 -16.84
C LEU A 29 -8.47 -0.57 -15.44
N VAL A 30 -9.39 -1.39 -14.91
CA VAL A 30 -9.93 -1.20 -13.56
C VAL A 30 -8.84 -1.31 -12.50
N GLY A 31 -8.01 -2.34 -12.54
CA GLY A 31 -6.91 -2.49 -11.58
C GLY A 31 -5.85 -1.40 -11.71
N GLY A 32 -5.62 -0.87 -12.91
CA GLY A 32 -4.76 0.30 -13.12
C GLY A 32 -5.29 1.55 -12.40
N VAL A 33 -6.60 1.80 -12.42
CA VAL A 33 -7.22 2.90 -11.66
C VAL A 33 -7.01 2.72 -10.15
N PHE A 34 -7.25 1.51 -9.62
CA PHE A 34 -7.01 1.22 -8.20
C PHE A 34 -5.54 1.41 -7.81
N ALA A 35 -4.61 1.05 -8.69
CA ALA A 35 -3.18 1.26 -8.46
C ALA A 35 -2.83 2.73 -8.34
N VAL A 36 -3.34 3.58 -9.22
CA VAL A 36 -3.12 5.03 -9.16
C VAL A 36 -3.67 5.60 -7.85
N ILE A 37 -4.89 5.23 -7.47
CA ILE A 37 -5.51 5.66 -6.21
C ILE A 37 -4.66 5.21 -5.02
N GLY A 38 -4.22 3.96 -5.00
CA GLY A 38 -3.36 3.42 -3.93
C GLY A 38 -2.05 4.18 -3.82
N TYR A 39 -1.44 4.55 -4.94
CA TYR A 39 -0.21 5.35 -4.97
C TYR A 39 -0.41 6.78 -4.45
N LEU A 40 -1.53 7.42 -4.80
CA LEU A 40 -1.88 8.74 -4.30
C LEU A 40 -2.13 8.70 -2.78
N LEU A 41 -2.81 7.68 -2.29
CA LEU A 41 -3.02 7.47 -0.85
C LEU A 41 -1.69 7.27 -0.12
N ALA A 42 -0.82 6.38 -0.61
CA ALA A 42 0.49 6.16 -0.01
C ALA A 42 1.37 7.43 -0.03
N GLY A 43 1.34 8.19 -1.14
CA GLY A 43 2.03 9.47 -1.25
C GLY A 43 1.49 10.51 -0.27
N SER A 44 0.17 10.60 -0.10
CA SER A 44 -0.45 11.50 0.88
C SER A 44 -0.10 11.12 2.32
N ALA A 45 -0.08 9.83 2.65
CA ALA A 45 0.34 9.36 3.97
C ALA A 45 1.79 9.75 4.28
N LEU A 46 2.70 9.58 3.31
CA LEU A 46 4.09 10.01 3.45
C LEU A 46 4.20 11.53 3.61
N PHE A 47 3.39 12.30 2.87
CA PHE A 47 3.36 13.76 3.01
C PHE A 47 2.96 14.17 4.43
N PHE A 48 1.84 13.66 4.95
CA PHE A 48 1.38 13.95 6.32
C PHE A 48 2.37 13.49 7.38
N GLU A 49 3.04 12.35 7.17
CA GLU A 49 4.11 11.89 8.07
C GLU A 49 5.26 12.92 8.16
N LEU A 50 5.67 13.48 7.02
CA LEU A 50 6.76 14.46 6.99
C LEU A 50 6.34 15.85 7.48
N THR A 51 5.12 16.29 7.17
CA THR A 51 4.71 17.69 7.42
C THR A 51 3.99 17.91 8.73
N GLU A 52 3.41 16.87 9.32
CA GLU A 52 2.60 16.99 10.55
C GLU A 52 3.10 16.05 11.65
N PHE A 53 3.29 14.75 11.37
CA PHE A 53 3.74 13.81 12.41
C PHE A 53 5.13 14.13 12.97
N HIS A 54 6.12 14.34 12.09
CA HIS A 54 7.49 14.63 12.50
C HIS A 54 7.58 15.91 13.35
N PRO A 55 6.95 17.04 12.95
CA PRO A 55 6.88 18.23 13.79
C PRO A 55 6.21 18.00 15.14
N ILE A 56 5.10 17.25 15.20
CA ILE A 56 4.40 16.95 16.47
C ILE A 56 5.30 16.13 17.41
N LEU A 57 6.04 15.15 16.87
CA LEU A 57 7.03 14.40 17.64
C LEU A 57 8.14 15.29 18.17
N GLU A 58 8.70 16.15 17.31
CA GLU A 58 9.80 17.04 17.69
C GLU A 58 9.36 18.03 18.77
N ASP A 59 8.16 18.62 18.63
CA ASP A 59 7.57 19.53 19.60
C ASP A 59 7.28 18.82 20.94
N PHE A 60 6.75 17.60 20.90
CA PHE A 60 6.54 16.78 22.09
C PHE A 60 7.85 16.53 22.84
N PHE A 61 8.92 16.13 22.15
CA PHE A 61 10.22 15.88 22.79
C PHE A 61 10.93 17.16 23.24
N ALA A 62 10.72 18.28 22.55
CA ALA A 62 11.27 19.58 22.92
C ALA A 62 10.54 20.21 24.13
N THR A 63 9.25 19.91 24.30
CA THR A 63 8.41 20.42 25.39
C THR A 63 8.51 19.55 26.64
N HIS A 64 8.53 18.22 26.47
CA HIS A 64 8.53 17.26 27.58
C HIS A 64 9.94 16.65 27.83
N THR A 65 10.96 17.51 27.93
CA THR A 65 12.38 17.09 28.01
C THR A 65 12.77 16.34 29.29
N GLU A 66 11.99 16.46 30.38
CA GLU A 66 12.25 15.76 31.64
C GLU A 66 11.69 14.32 31.64
N HIS A 67 11.04 13.90 30.57
CA HIS A 67 10.44 12.57 30.44
C HIS A 67 11.26 11.67 29.50
N SER A 68 11.97 10.70 30.07
CA SER A 68 12.40 9.53 29.30
C SER A 68 11.17 8.70 28.91
N LEU A 69 11.10 8.19 27.67
CA LEU A 69 10.04 7.26 27.20
C LEU A 69 9.91 6.00 28.10
N ALA A 70 10.89 5.74 28.96
CA ALA A 70 10.86 4.72 30.01
C ALA A 70 10.02 5.11 31.26
N GLY A 71 9.43 6.31 31.27
CA GLY A 71 8.35 6.74 32.17
C GLY A 71 8.77 7.02 33.61
N GLY A 72 9.51 8.09 33.90
CA GLY A 72 10.01 8.34 35.27
C GLY A 72 9.99 9.78 35.79
N GLY A 73 9.12 10.67 35.30
CA GLY A 73 9.12 12.11 35.68
C GLY A 73 7.91 12.59 36.50
N PRO A 74 8.03 13.76 37.17
CA PRO A 74 7.05 14.31 38.12
C PRO A 74 5.71 14.78 37.49
N GLU A 75 5.64 14.98 36.17
CA GLU A 75 4.49 15.52 35.44
C GLU A 75 3.51 14.47 34.87
N ARG A 76 3.61 13.20 35.32
CA ARG A 76 2.74 12.07 34.88
C ARG A 76 1.22 12.30 34.97
N ALA A 77 0.78 13.31 35.71
CA ALA A 77 -0.62 13.65 35.90
C ALA A 77 -1.00 15.03 35.33
N SER A 78 -0.13 15.64 34.53
CA SER A 78 -0.47 16.89 33.85
C SER A 78 -1.44 16.60 32.70
N ASP A 79 -2.55 17.35 32.66
CA ASP A 79 -3.53 17.24 31.58
C ASP A 79 -2.91 17.55 30.21
N ALA A 80 -1.89 18.42 30.16
CA ALA A 80 -1.15 18.75 28.96
C ALA A 80 -0.41 17.54 28.37
N LEU A 81 0.37 16.81 29.18
CA LEU A 81 1.10 15.62 28.71
C LEU A 81 0.16 14.53 28.19
N ASN A 82 -0.99 14.31 28.86
CA ASN A 82 -1.98 13.35 28.39
C ASN A 82 -2.65 13.79 27.08
N SER A 83 -2.92 15.08 26.90
CA SER A 83 -3.47 15.64 25.67
C SER A 83 -2.50 15.46 24.49
N ASP A 84 -1.24 15.83 24.68
CA ASP A 84 -0.22 15.76 23.63
C ASP A 84 0.10 14.29 23.26
N LEU A 85 0.11 13.39 24.26
CA LEU A 85 0.29 11.96 24.02
C LEU A 85 -0.92 11.35 23.28
N ALA A 86 -2.13 11.82 23.56
CA ALA A 86 -3.34 11.38 22.85
C ALA A 86 -3.35 11.88 21.39
N GLU A 87 -2.88 13.10 21.15
CA GLU A 87 -2.66 13.64 19.81
C GLU A 87 -1.66 12.77 19.06
N LEU A 88 -0.49 12.50 19.65
CA LEU A 88 0.53 11.64 19.05
C LEU A 88 0.03 10.21 18.77
N HIS A 89 -0.80 9.67 19.66
CA HIS A 89 -1.39 8.33 19.51
C HIS A 89 -2.55 8.26 18.50
N SER A 90 -2.96 9.38 17.90
CA SER A 90 -3.90 9.40 16.77
C SER A 90 -3.22 9.13 15.42
N TRP A 91 -1.90 9.36 15.34
CA TRP A 91 -1.05 9.16 14.18
C TRP A 91 -0.60 7.72 13.82
N PRO A 92 -0.77 6.64 14.63
CA PRO A 92 -0.33 5.28 14.26
C PRO A 92 -0.91 4.73 12.95
N SER A 93 -1.96 5.35 12.41
CA SER A 93 -2.52 4.94 11.12
C SER A 93 -1.57 5.22 9.95
N THR A 94 -0.83 6.34 9.91
CA THR A 94 0.02 6.73 8.77
C THR A 94 1.22 5.80 8.55
N LEU A 95 1.89 5.35 9.61
CA LEU A 95 2.99 4.37 9.50
C LEU A 95 2.52 2.98 9.02
N LEU A 96 1.29 2.58 9.40
CA LEU A 96 0.67 1.37 8.86
C LEU A 96 0.35 1.53 7.37
N TRP A 97 -0.12 2.70 6.95
CA TRP A 97 -0.34 3.02 5.53
C TRP A 97 0.95 3.00 4.71
N LEU A 98 2.09 3.38 5.28
CA LEU A 98 3.37 3.33 4.56
C LEU A 98 3.85 1.90 4.34
N LYS A 99 3.69 1.03 5.35
CA LYS A 99 3.90 -0.43 5.20
C LYS A 99 2.92 -1.03 4.19
N LEU A 100 1.67 -0.57 4.20
CA LEU A 100 0.66 -0.98 3.21
C LEU A 100 1.01 -0.48 1.80
N GLY A 101 1.65 0.69 1.67
CA GLY A 101 2.15 1.24 0.42
C GLY A 101 3.21 0.36 -0.24
N GLY A 102 4.12 -0.22 0.56
CA GLY A 102 5.08 -1.22 0.07
C GLY A 102 4.40 -2.48 -0.50
N VAL A 103 3.35 -2.98 0.17
CA VAL A 103 2.55 -4.11 -0.33
C VAL A 103 1.80 -3.72 -1.60
N ALA A 104 1.22 -2.51 -1.66
CA ALA A 104 0.54 -1.99 -2.85
C ALA A 104 1.49 -1.89 -4.05
N HIS A 105 2.75 -1.51 -3.83
CA HIS A 105 3.77 -1.46 -4.88
C HIS A 105 4.09 -2.86 -5.45
N ILE A 106 4.21 -3.86 -4.59
CA ILE A 106 4.44 -5.25 -5.00
C ILE A 106 3.24 -5.78 -5.80
N LEU A 107 2.02 -5.55 -5.31
CA LEU A 107 0.79 -5.93 -6.01
C LEU A 107 0.66 -5.24 -7.37
N LEU A 108 1.09 -3.98 -7.48
CA LEU A 108 1.15 -3.27 -8.75
C LEU A 108 2.11 -3.95 -9.74
N GLY A 109 3.31 -4.33 -9.30
CA GLY A 109 4.27 -5.07 -10.14
C GLY A 109 3.68 -6.38 -10.66
N ILE A 110 2.97 -7.12 -9.81
CA ILE A 110 2.24 -8.35 -10.17
C ILE A 110 1.14 -8.07 -11.20
N PHE A 111 0.51 -6.89 -11.17
CA PHE A 111 -0.59 -6.53 -12.08
C PHE A 111 -0.09 -6.00 -13.44
N VAL A 112 1.02 -5.26 -13.46
CA VAL A 112 1.61 -4.69 -14.69
C VAL A 112 2.24 -5.77 -15.57
N ALA A 113 2.84 -6.82 -14.98
CA ALA A 113 3.43 -7.92 -15.75
C ALA A 113 2.42 -8.62 -16.70
N PRO A 114 1.22 -9.06 -16.26
CA PRO A 114 0.18 -9.57 -17.15
C PRO A 114 -0.30 -8.51 -18.16
N ALA A 115 -0.32 -7.23 -17.79
CA ALA A 115 -0.66 -6.14 -18.71
C ALA A 115 0.28 -6.08 -19.92
N ALA A 116 1.58 -6.16 -19.64
CA ALA A 116 2.62 -6.15 -20.65
C ALA A 116 2.52 -7.37 -21.57
N ILE A 117 2.26 -8.56 -20.99
CA ILE A 117 2.06 -9.80 -21.76
C ILE A 117 0.87 -9.66 -22.70
N VAL A 118 -0.28 -9.19 -22.21
CA VAL A 118 -1.50 -9.01 -23.02
C VAL A 118 -1.30 -7.95 -24.12
N ARG A 119 -0.53 -6.90 -23.84
CA ARG A 119 -0.19 -5.88 -24.85
C ARG A 119 0.78 -6.40 -25.91
N ALA A 120 1.65 -7.34 -25.56
CA ALA A 120 2.63 -7.92 -26.48
C ALA A 120 2.04 -9.02 -27.37
N LEU A 121 0.85 -9.53 -27.05
CA LEU A 121 0.11 -10.44 -27.92
C LEU A 121 -0.52 -9.65 -29.08
N PRO A 122 -0.18 -9.97 -30.35
CA PRO A 122 -0.73 -9.31 -31.54
C PRO A 122 -2.21 -9.61 -31.76
#